data_AF-A0A1E1WQ18-F1
#
_entry.id   AF-A0A1E1WQ18-F1
#
_cell.length_a   1.000
_cell.length_b   1.000
_cell.length_c   1.000
_cell.angle_alpha   90.00
_cell.angle_beta   90.00
_cell.angle_gamma   90.00
#
_symmetry.space_group_name_H-M   'P 1'
#
loop_
_entity.id
_entity.type
_entity.pdbx_description
1 polymer ?
#
loop_
_entity_poly.entity_id
_entity_poly.type
_entity_poly.pdbx_seq_one_letter_code
_entity_poly.pdbx_strand_id
1 'polypeptide(L)'
;RSQPLSPPPTADQDKNAVDASLTTPELDSAILEIFGDDPSVIKDYGQEIQSDLAVRLQHIATNGLSKEARKELCDKYLPPSNCPLIDAPQLNAEIRAAISEPVLKRDKGIELKQKQLGCSITCISQAISILVSQQNKDTSVIKLLMDANRLLCDRQNQDSMTRRNFILFTLKKDMRDELIKTKVDKLLFGTDFAEKLKIAKSIFKSSADLKAPMRSNK
;
A
#
# COMPACT_ATOMS: atom_id res chain seq x y z
N ARG A 1 -68.94 -7.59 57.23
CA ARG A 1 -69.96 -7.31 56.18
C ARG A 1 -69.23 -7.43 54.84
N SER A 2 -68.95 -8.64 54.36
CA SER A 2 -69.80 -9.52 53.53
C SER A 2 -69.38 -9.45 52.05
N GLN A 3 -68.70 -10.50 51.58
CA GLN A 3 -68.51 -10.88 50.17
C GLN A 3 -69.79 -11.59 49.63
N PRO A 4 -69.82 -12.11 48.39
CA PRO A 4 -69.46 -11.56 47.07
C PRO A 4 -70.63 -11.76 46.05
N LEU A 5 -70.43 -11.55 44.73
CA LEU A 5 -71.22 -12.24 43.68
C LEU A 5 -70.64 -12.13 42.24
N SER A 6 -70.59 -13.29 41.56
CA SER A 6 -70.37 -13.56 40.11
C SER A 6 -70.92 -14.98 39.84
N PRO A 7 -70.90 -15.56 38.61
CA PRO A 7 -70.84 -15.02 37.23
C PRO A 7 -72.23 -15.28 36.57
N PRO A 8 -72.47 -16.08 35.49
CA PRO A 8 -71.87 -16.30 34.15
C PRO A 8 -72.86 -15.80 33.03
N PRO A 9 -72.92 -16.27 31.74
CA PRO A 9 -72.08 -17.21 30.97
C PRO A 9 -71.64 -16.69 29.56
N THR A 10 -71.33 -17.61 28.64
CA THR A 10 -70.69 -17.46 27.31
C THR A 10 -71.60 -17.97 26.17
N ALA A 11 -71.52 -17.38 24.96
CA ALA A 11 -71.61 -18.05 23.64
C ALA A 11 -71.30 -17.01 22.53
N ASP A 12 -70.22 -17.06 21.76
CA ASP A 12 -69.76 -18.02 20.72
C ASP A 12 -70.23 -17.75 19.28
N GLN A 13 -69.28 -17.89 18.35
CA GLN A 13 -69.38 -18.09 16.89
C GLN A 13 -69.56 -16.90 15.90
N ASP A 14 -68.41 -16.40 15.46
CA ASP A 14 -67.81 -16.69 14.12
C ASP A 14 -68.42 -16.11 12.82
N LYS A 15 -67.59 -15.32 12.09
CA LYS A 15 -67.25 -15.54 10.66
C LYS A 15 -66.20 -14.54 10.12
N ASN A 16 -65.01 -15.07 9.80
CA ASN A 16 -64.28 -15.00 8.51
C ASN A 16 -64.37 -13.75 7.58
N ALA A 17 -63.33 -13.33 6.83
CA ALA A 17 -61.94 -13.79 6.68
C ALA A 17 -61.08 -12.84 5.79
N VAL A 18 -59.74 -13.03 5.78
CA VAL A 18 -58.69 -12.66 4.77
C VAL A 18 -58.60 -11.17 4.31
N ASP A 19 -57.52 -10.61 3.76
CA ASP A 19 -56.13 -10.98 3.42
C ASP A 19 -55.31 -9.65 3.44
N ALA A 20 -53.98 -9.53 3.35
CA ALA A 20 -52.91 -10.49 3.07
C ALA A 20 -51.62 -10.06 3.80
N SER A 21 -50.84 -11.01 4.29
CA SER A 21 -49.40 -10.78 4.44
C SER A 21 -48.78 -10.78 3.04
N LEU A 22 -48.06 -9.71 2.68
CA LEU A 22 -47.28 -9.66 1.45
C LEU A 22 -46.05 -10.57 1.57
N THR A 23 -46.26 -11.89 1.47
CA THR A 23 -45.19 -12.83 1.15
C THR A 23 -44.78 -12.58 -0.29
N THR A 24 -43.77 -11.72 -0.47
CA THR A 24 -43.07 -11.58 -1.74
C THR A 24 -42.59 -12.96 -2.19
N PRO A 25 -42.93 -13.43 -3.40
CA PRO A 25 -42.49 -14.72 -3.88
C PRO A 25 -40.96 -14.74 -3.96
N GLU A 26 -40.35 -15.73 -3.31
CA GLU A 26 -38.91 -15.99 -3.43
C GLU A 26 -38.63 -16.42 -4.88
N LEU A 27 -37.76 -15.68 -5.56
CA LEU A 27 -37.51 -15.86 -6.99
C LEU A 27 -36.45 -16.95 -7.21
N ASP A 28 -36.70 -17.79 -8.22
CA ASP A 28 -35.78 -18.84 -8.66
C ASP A 28 -34.44 -18.22 -9.14
N SER A 29 -33.33 -18.93 -8.93
CA SER A 29 -31.99 -18.46 -9.31
C SER A 29 -31.89 -18.19 -10.81
N ALA A 30 -32.60 -18.95 -11.65
CA ALA A 30 -32.69 -18.71 -13.09
C ALA A 30 -33.36 -17.36 -13.43
N ILE A 31 -34.24 -16.83 -12.57
CA ILE A 31 -34.85 -15.50 -12.74
C ILE A 31 -33.89 -14.41 -12.24
N LEU A 32 -33.16 -14.67 -11.16
CA LEU A 32 -32.14 -13.76 -10.64
C LEU A 32 -30.98 -13.58 -11.63
N GLU A 33 -30.53 -14.64 -12.31
CA GLU A 33 -29.54 -14.54 -13.40
C GLU A 33 -30.04 -13.69 -14.58
N ILE A 34 -31.34 -13.73 -14.89
CA ILE A 34 -31.95 -12.87 -15.93
C ILE A 34 -31.99 -11.40 -15.50
N PHE A 35 -32.08 -11.11 -14.20
CA PHE A 35 -32.03 -9.74 -13.67
C PHE A 35 -30.61 -9.14 -13.67
N GLY A 36 -29.58 -9.98 -13.85
CA GLY A 36 -28.17 -9.58 -13.93
C GLY A 36 -27.52 -9.43 -12.56
N ASP A 37 -26.24 -9.01 -12.57
CA ASP A 37 -25.46 -8.83 -11.35
C ASP A 37 -26.12 -7.81 -10.40
N ASP A 38 -26.53 -8.24 -9.21
CA ASP A 38 -27.14 -7.34 -8.22
C ASP A 38 -26.09 -6.31 -7.75
N PRO A 39 -26.29 -5.00 -8.01
CA PRO A 39 -25.35 -3.95 -7.61
C PRO A 39 -25.27 -3.75 -6.08
N SER A 40 -26.11 -4.44 -5.32
CA SER A 40 -26.11 -4.49 -3.85
C SER A 40 -25.20 -5.59 -3.30
N VAL A 41 -24.75 -6.55 -4.12
CA VAL A 41 -23.87 -7.63 -3.68
C VAL A 41 -22.54 -7.06 -3.21
N ILE A 42 -22.28 -7.31 -1.93
CA ILE A 42 -21.16 -6.75 -1.19
C ILE A 42 -19.86 -7.40 -1.67
N LYS A 43 -18.80 -6.60 -1.80
CA LYS A 43 -17.44 -7.06 -2.13
C LYS A 43 -17.06 -8.31 -1.35
N ASP A 44 -16.50 -9.30 -2.04
CA ASP A 44 -15.94 -10.50 -1.41
C ASP A 44 -14.89 -10.12 -0.35
N TYR A 45 -15.26 -10.28 0.92
CA TYR A 45 -14.33 -10.19 2.04
C TYR A 45 -13.64 -11.54 2.25
N GLY A 46 -12.37 -11.51 2.64
CA GLY A 46 -11.64 -12.72 3.04
C GLY A 46 -12.14 -13.30 4.36
N GLN A 47 -11.61 -14.47 4.72
CA GLN A 47 -11.90 -15.13 6.00
C GLN A 47 -11.63 -14.19 7.19
N GLU A 48 -12.48 -14.26 8.21
CA GLU A 48 -12.30 -13.52 9.46
C GLU A 48 -10.97 -13.88 10.16
N ILE A 49 -10.32 -12.85 10.70
CA ILE A 49 -9.19 -12.99 11.62
C ILE A 49 -9.69 -12.92 13.07
N GLN A 50 -8.83 -13.21 14.04
CA GLN A 50 -9.17 -13.13 15.47
C GLN A 50 -9.74 -11.74 15.83
N SER A 51 -10.84 -11.73 16.59
CA SER A 51 -11.68 -10.55 16.80
C SER A 51 -10.98 -9.37 17.48
N ASP A 52 -10.20 -9.60 18.54
CA ASP A 52 -9.45 -8.53 19.22
C ASP A 52 -8.36 -7.93 18.31
N LEU A 53 -7.73 -8.75 17.47
CA LEU A 53 -6.79 -8.30 16.45
C LEU A 53 -7.51 -7.45 15.39
N ALA A 54 -8.68 -7.88 14.91
CA ALA A 54 -9.48 -7.13 13.93
C ALA A 54 -9.82 -5.72 14.45
N VAL A 55 -10.34 -5.61 15.68
CA VAL A 55 -10.68 -4.31 16.32
C VAL A 55 -9.46 -3.39 16.40
N ARG A 56 -8.29 -3.93 16.78
CA ARG A 56 -7.04 -3.14 16.89
C ARG A 56 -6.52 -2.70 15.53
N LEU A 57 -6.52 -3.57 14.53
CA LEU A 57 -6.10 -3.23 13.17
C LEU A 57 -7.05 -2.20 12.52
N GLN A 58 -8.36 -2.33 12.73
CA GLN A 58 -9.36 -1.36 12.28
C GLN A 58 -9.12 0.03 12.90
N HIS A 59 -8.84 0.09 14.20
CA HIS A 59 -8.51 1.34 14.89
C HIS A 59 -7.21 1.97 14.37
N ILE A 60 -6.15 1.19 14.19
CA ILE A 60 -4.85 1.66 13.67
C ILE A 60 -4.98 2.10 12.20
N ALA A 61 -5.76 1.41 11.38
CA ALA A 61 -5.97 1.76 9.97
C ALA A 61 -6.71 3.11 9.79
N THR A 62 -7.58 3.46 10.74
CA THR A 62 -8.40 4.69 10.69
C THR A 62 -7.77 5.89 11.41
N ASN A 63 -7.06 5.66 12.52
CA ASN A 63 -6.46 6.73 13.34
C ASN A 63 -4.94 6.87 13.14
N GLY A 64 -4.29 5.86 12.55
CA GLY A 64 -2.85 5.76 12.44
C GLY A 64 -2.15 5.41 13.76
N LEU A 65 -0.82 5.34 13.71
CA LEU A 65 0.03 5.26 14.91
C LEU A 65 0.44 6.66 15.36
N SER A 66 0.53 6.87 16.68
CA SER A 66 1.17 8.05 17.28
C SER A 66 2.62 8.20 16.80
N LYS A 67 3.19 9.39 16.95
CA LYS A 67 4.58 9.65 16.50
C LYS A 67 5.57 8.84 17.34
N GLU A 68 5.26 8.68 18.62
CA GLU A 68 6.04 8.03 19.66
C GLU A 68 6.09 6.52 19.40
N ALA A 69 4.93 5.87 19.26
CA ALA A 69 4.85 4.43 18.97
C ALA A 69 5.46 4.08 17.60
N ARG A 70 5.26 4.94 16.59
CA ARG A 70 5.90 4.76 15.27
C ARG A 70 7.42 4.87 15.36
N LYS A 71 7.94 5.84 16.13
CA LYS A 71 9.38 6.00 16.35
C LYS A 71 9.94 4.78 17.09
N GLU A 72 9.32 4.36 18.18
CA GLU A 72 9.73 3.18 18.96
C GLU A 72 9.86 1.93 18.08
N LEU A 73 8.89 1.67 17.21
CA LEU A 73 8.95 0.57 16.25
C LEU A 73 10.11 0.74 15.25
N CYS A 74 10.29 1.92 14.67
CA CYS A 74 11.37 2.16 13.70
C CYS A 74 12.77 2.11 14.33
N ASP A 75 12.93 2.57 15.56
CA ASP A 75 14.20 2.51 16.31
C ASP A 75 14.53 1.06 16.73
N LYS A 76 13.51 0.21 16.96
CA LYS A 76 13.64 -1.21 17.31
C LYS A 76 13.94 -2.11 16.11
N TYR A 77 13.29 -1.87 14.96
CA TYR A 77 13.37 -2.72 13.76
C TYR A 77 14.23 -2.08 12.66
N LEU A 78 15.51 -1.88 12.97
CA LEU A 78 16.50 -1.32 12.03
C LEU A 78 16.82 -2.28 10.87
N PRO A 79 17.10 -1.78 9.65
CA PRO A 79 17.49 -2.59 8.50
C PRO A 79 18.66 -3.55 8.82
N PRO A 80 18.56 -4.86 8.48
CA PRO A 80 19.61 -5.83 8.72
C PRO A 80 20.91 -5.48 7.98
N SER A 81 22.06 -5.68 8.62
CA SER A 81 23.38 -5.37 8.05
C SER A 81 23.72 -6.19 6.78
N ASN A 82 23.13 -7.38 6.64
CA ASN A 82 23.23 -8.22 5.44
C ASN A 82 22.18 -7.89 4.35
N CYS A 83 21.23 -6.99 4.63
CA CYS A 83 20.18 -6.58 3.69
C CYS A 83 19.89 -5.06 3.74
N PRO A 84 20.90 -4.18 3.63
CA PRO A 84 20.72 -2.74 3.85
C PRO A 84 19.84 -2.05 2.79
N LEU A 85 19.64 -2.67 1.62
CA LEU A 85 18.89 -2.10 0.50
C LEU A 85 17.36 -2.17 0.68
N ILE A 86 16.85 -2.72 1.79
CA ILE A 86 15.44 -2.59 2.17
C ILE A 86 15.11 -1.22 2.78
N ASP A 87 16.11 -0.43 3.18
CA ASP A 87 15.91 0.94 3.66
C ASP A 87 15.57 1.91 2.52
N ALA A 88 15.11 3.11 2.85
CA ALA A 88 14.83 4.14 1.87
C ALA A 88 16.14 4.64 1.20
N PRO A 89 16.26 4.59 -0.14
CA PRO A 89 17.45 5.09 -0.81
C PRO A 89 17.58 6.62 -0.63
N GLN A 90 18.78 7.09 -0.34
CA GLN A 90 19.03 8.51 -0.10
C GLN A 90 19.01 9.30 -1.41
N LEU A 91 18.55 10.55 -1.34
CA LEU A 91 18.57 11.44 -2.51
C LEU A 91 20.00 11.92 -2.82
N ASN A 92 20.47 11.67 -4.05
CA ASN A 92 21.75 12.15 -4.57
C ASN A 92 21.96 13.66 -4.34
N ALA A 93 23.18 14.06 -3.97
CA ALA A 93 23.48 15.43 -3.55
C ALA A 93 23.31 16.46 -4.68
N GLU A 94 23.65 16.10 -5.91
CA GLU A 94 23.52 16.95 -7.09
C GLU A 94 22.06 17.12 -7.50
N ILE A 95 21.24 16.07 -7.35
CA ILE A 95 19.79 16.15 -7.56
C ILE A 95 19.15 17.05 -6.51
N ARG A 96 19.54 16.88 -5.23
CA ARG A 96 19.13 17.77 -4.12
C ARG A 96 19.45 19.24 -4.40
N ALA A 97 20.60 19.53 -5.03
CA ALA A 97 20.99 20.88 -5.43
C ALA A 97 20.28 21.42 -6.69
N ALA A 98 19.66 20.54 -7.49
CA ALA A 98 19.01 20.89 -8.75
C ALA A 98 17.48 21.04 -8.68
N ILE A 99 16.83 20.47 -7.65
CA ILE A 99 15.36 20.53 -7.47
C ILE A 99 14.95 21.67 -6.53
N SER A 100 13.70 22.13 -6.65
CA SER A 100 13.14 23.15 -5.76
C SER A 100 12.65 22.57 -4.42
N GLU A 101 12.57 23.40 -3.38
CA GLU A 101 12.15 22.96 -2.04
C GLU A 101 10.77 22.26 -2.00
N PRO A 102 9.73 22.66 -2.76
CA PRO A 102 8.47 21.90 -2.82
C PRO A 102 8.64 20.46 -3.35
N VAL A 103 9.56 20.25 -4.30
CA VAL A 103 9.89 18.92 -4.84
C VAL A 103 10.67 18.12 -3.79
N LEU A 104 11.66 18.75 -3.13
CA LEU A 104 12.43 18.12 -2.06
C LEU A 104 11.55 17.74 -0.85
N LYS A 105 10.59 18.59 -0.47
CA LYS A 105 9.62 18.29 0.60
C LYS A 105 8.71 17.12 0.25
N ARG A 106 8.30 17.00 -1.03
CA ARG A 106 7.54 15.84 -1.52
C ARG A 106 8.39 14.57 -1.49
N ASP A 107 9.65 14.63 -1.93
CA ASP A 107 10.58 13.49 -1.91
C ASP A 107 10.81 12.97 -0.48
N LYS A 108 11.18 13.86 0.46
CA LYS A 108 11.31 13.54 1.90
C LYS A 108 10.03 12.89 2.46
N GLY A 109 8.86 13.35 2.02
CA GLY A 109 7.56 12.81 2.43
C GLY A 109 7.30 11.37 1.95
N ILE A 110 7.95 10.92 0.87
CA ILE A 110 7.91 9.52 0.40
C ILE A 110 9.07 8.73 1.04
N GLU A 111 10.27 9.31 1.15
CA GLU A 111 11.42 8.72 1.87
C GLU A 111 11.04 8.27 3.28
N LEU A 112 10.28 9.08 4.03
CA LEU A 112 9.80 8.72 5.38
C LEU A 112 8.84 7.53 5.38
N LYS A 113 8.01 7.36 4.34
CA LYS A 113 7.14 6.18 4.19
C LYS A 113 7.98 4.94 3.90
N GLN A 114 8.99 5.07 3.04
CA GLN A 114 9.92 3.99 2.71
C GLN A 114 10.75 3.52 3.93
N LYS A 115 11.11 4.43 4.85
CA LYS A 115 11.78 4.05 6.12
C LYS A 115 10.84 3.25 7.02
N GLN A 116 9.58 3.68 7.14
CA GLN A 116 8.57 2.92 7.88
C GLN A 116 8.30 1.55 7.23
N LEU A 117 8.32 1.46 5.90
CA LEU A 117 8.16 0.22 5.15
C LEU A 117 9.36 -0.74 5.34
N GLY A 118 10.60 -0.22 5.33
CA GLY A 118 11.81 -0.99 5.67
C GLY A 118 11.79 -1.54 7.10
N CYS A 119 11.27 -0.77 8.06
CA CYS A 119 10.99 -1.23 9.43
C CYS A 119 9.98 -2.39 9.44
N SER A 120 8.88 -2.30 8.69
CA SER A 120 7.90 -3.40 8.58
C SER A 120 8.50 -4.66 7.95
N ILE A 121 9.29 -4.51 6.87
CA ILE A 121 10.02 -5.62 6.23
C ILE A 121 10.98 -6.28 7.23
N THR A 122 11.71 -5.49 8.03
CA THR A 122 12.60 -6.00 9.08
C THR A 122 11.83 -6.82 10.12
N CYS A 123 10.70 -6.31 10.62
CA CYS A 123 9.90 -7.00 11.64
C CYS A 123 9.39 -8.37 11.16
N ILE A 124 8.89 -8.45 9.92
CA ILE A 124 8.47 -9.74 9.32
C ILE A 124 9.68 -10.64 9.06
N SER A 125 10.80 -10.09 8.58
CA SER A 125 12.02 -10.85 8.32
C SER A 125 12.59 -11.48 9.59
N GLN A 126 12.59 -10.78 10.73
CA GLN A 126 12.98 -11.34 12.02
C GLN A 126 12.07 -12.50 12.45
N ALA A 127 10.75 -12.39 12.25
CA ALA A 127 9.81 -13.49 12.54
C ALA A 127 10.09 -14.71 11.66
N ILE A 128 10.35 -14.52 10.35
CA ILE A 128 10.77 -15.60 9.44
C ILE A 128 12.09 -16.22 9.92
N SER A 129 13.09 -15.42 10.28
CA SER A 129 14.39 -15.90 10.80
C SER A 129 14.22 -16.78 12.05
N ILE A 130 13.34 -16.40 12.98
CA ILE A 130 13.04 -17.21 14.17
C ILE A 130 12.41 -18.56 13.76
N LEU A 131 11.41 -18.55 12.88
CA LEU A 131 10.69 -19.75 12.45
C LEU A 131 11.58 -20.74 11.66
N VAL A 132 12.43 -20.25 10.75
CA VAL A 132 13.29 -21.15 9.96
C VAL A 132 14.39 -21.84 10.79
N SER A 133 14.72 -21.29 11.96
CA SER A 133 15.68 -21.86 12.93
C SER A 133 15.06 -22.91 13.86
N GLN A 134 13.73 -23.12 13.84
CA GLN A 134 13.07 -24.15 14.63
C GLN A 134 13.20 -25.54 13.98
N GLN A 135 13.30 -26.60 14.79
CA GLN A 135 13.29 -27.98 14.27
C GLN A 135 11.94 -28.33 13.62
N ASN A 136 10.84 -28.07 14.33
CA ASN A 136 9.47 -28.32 13.86
C ASN A 136 8.85 -27.06 13.25
N LYS A 137 9.48 -26.52 12.20
CA LYS A 137 9.05 -25.28 11.54
C LYS A 137 7.75 -25.44 10.74
N ASP A 138 6.78 -24.56 10.97
CA ASP A 138 5.56 -24.49 10.18
C ASP A 138 5.82 -23.71 8.87
N THR A 139 5.85 -24.45 7.75
CA THR A 139 6.09 -23.89 6.42
C THR A 139 4.91 -23.07 5.89
N SER A 140 3.70 -23.25 6.42
CA SER A 140 2.52 -22.46 6.02
C SER A 140 2.59 -21.03 6.57
N VAL A 141 2.96 -20.88 7.84
CA VAL A 141 3.17 -19.57 8.48
C VAL A 141 4.38 -18.85 7.84
N ILE A 142 5.48 -19.57 7.59
CA ILE A 142 6.64 -19.01 6.88
C ILE A 142 6.23 -18.50 5.49
N LYS A 143 5.39 -19.23 4.75
CA LYS A 143 4.89 -18.81 3.43
C LYS A 143 4.06 -17.53 3.53
N LEU A 144 3.08 -17.47 4.45
CA LEU A 144 2.23 -16.28 4.66
C LEU A 144 3.08 -15.03 4.96
N LEU A 145 4.05 -15.16 5.88
CA LEU A 145 4.96 -14.07 6.22
C LEU A 145 5.85 -13.69 5.03
N MET A 146 6.38 -14.67 4.28
CA MET A 146 7.24 -14.40 3.13
C MET A 146 6.50 -13.72 1.99
N ASP A 147 5.26 -14.13 1.68
CA ASP A 147 4.45 -13.51 0.63
C ASP A 147 4.07 -12.07 1.01
N ALA A 148 3.74 -11.80 2.28
CA ALA A 148 3.61 -10.43 2.79
C ALA A 148 4.91 -9.62 2.62
N ASN A 149 6.06 -10.19 3.00
CA ASN A 149 7.37 -9.54 2.88
C ASN A 149 7.71 -9.21 1.41
N ARG A 150 7.38 -10.10 0.46
CA ARG A 150 7.59 -9.87 -0.98
C ARG A 150 6.76 -8.69 -1.49
N LEU A 151 5.50 -8.58 -1.07
CA LEU A 151 4.63 -7.45 -1.41
C LEU A 151 5.16 -6.12 -0.82
N LEU A 152 5.66 -6.13 0.41
CA LEU A 152 6.27 -4.94 1.02
C LEU A 152 7.59 -4.54 0.32
N CYS A 153 8.44 -5.50 -0.04
CA CYS A 153 9.67 -5.25 -0.81
C CYS A 153 9.37 -4.71 -2.22
N ASP A 154 8.36 -5.24 -2.92
CA ASP A 154 7.94 -4.67 -4.20
C ASP A 154 7.40 -3.24 -4.02
N ARG A 155 6.59 -3.00 -2.99
CA ARG A 155 6.13 -1.64 -2.65
C ARG A 155 7.28 -0.67 -2.37
N GLN A 156 8.35 -1.13 -1.70
CA GLN A 156 9.56 -0.33 -1.45
C GLN A 156 10.27 0.07 -2.76
N ASN A 157 10.31 -0.85 -3.73
CA ASN A 157 10.78 -0.56 -5.08
C ASN A 157 9.84 0.38 -5.86
N GLN A 158 8.53 0.17 -5.82
CA GLN A 158 7.53 1.05 -6.46
C GLN A 158 7.58 2.49 -5.94
N ASP A 159 7.75 2.70 -4.63
CA ASP A 159 7.91 4.03 -4.04
C ASP A 159 9.24 4.67 -4.50
N SER A 160 10.31 3.90 -4.67
CA SER A 160 11.58 4.38 -5.25
C SER A 160 11.39 4.83 -6.70
N MET A 161 10.68 4.05 -7.53
CA MET A 161 10.34 4.44 -8.90
C MET A 161 9.46 5.68 -8.95
N THR A 162 8.52 5.82 -8.01
CA THR A 162 7.64 6.98 -7.89
C THR A 162 8.41 8.25 -7.53
N ARG A 163 9.35 8.18 -6.57
CA ARG A 163 10.29 9.28 -6.24
C ARG A 163 11.12 9.67 -7.46
N ARG A 164 11.75 8.70 -8.13
CA ARG A 164 12.51 8.93 -9.37
C ARG A 164 11.66 9.64 -10.42
N ASN A 165 10.46 9.13 -10.70
CA ASN A 165 9.55 9.72 -11.69
C ASN A 165 9.22 11.18 -11.37
N PHE A 166 8.78 11.49 -10.14
CA PHE A 166 8.46 12.87 -9.74
C PHE A 166 9.65 13.83 -9.91
N ILE A 167 10.86 13.37 -9.60
CA ILE A 167 12.09 14.17 -9.78
C ILE A 167 12.41 14.32 -11.27
N LEU A 168 12.37 13.24 -12.06
CA LEU A 168 12.67 13.23 -13.49
C LEU A 168 11.78 14.21 -14.28
N PHE A 169 10.51 14.38 -13.89
CA PHE A 169 9.60 15.36 -14.51
C PHE A 169 9.99 16.83 -14.27
N THR A 170 10.88 17.11 -13.31
CA THR A 170 11.37 18.48 -13.01
C THR A 170 12.70 18.82 -13.69
N LEU A 171 13.33 17.85 -14.35
CA LEU A 171 14.66 17.99 -14.95
C LEU A 171 14.57 18.20 -16.46
N LYS A 172 15.60 18.82 -17.05
CA LYS A 172 15.71 19.00 -18.50
C LYS A 172 15.73 17.64 -19.21
N LYS A 173 15.09 17.55 -20.37
CA LYS A 173 14.93 16.32 -21.17
C LYS A 173 16.25 15.53 -21.31
N ASP A 174 17.31 16.19 -21.76
CA ASP A 174 18.63 15.59 -21.98
C ASP A 174 19.22 14.93 -20.71
N MET A 175 18.93 15.48 -19.52
CA MET A 175 19.35 14.88 -18.25
C MET A 175 18.41 13.74 -17.83
N ARG A 176 17.11 13.91 -18.03
CA ARG A 176 16.09 12.88 -17.77
C ARG A 176 16.35 11.59 -18.55
N ASP A 177 16.69 11.73 -19.83
CA ASP A 177 16.89 10.59 -20.75
C ASP A 177 18.12 9.74 -20.37
N GLU A 178 19.09 10.31 -19.65
CA GLU A 178 20.20 9.54 -19.06
C GLU A 178 19.86 9.01 -17.65
N LEU A 179 19.25 9.86 -16.81
CA LEU A 179 18.87 9.52 -15.44
C LEU A 179 17.84 8.39 -15.33
N ILE A 180 17.02 8.16 -16.35
CA ILE A 180 16.07 7.04 -16.38
C ILE A 180 16.78 5.68 -16.48
N LYS A 181 17.99 5.64 -17.06
CA LYS A 181 18.80 4.42 -17.26
C LYS A 181 19.52 3.95 -15.99
N THR A 182 19.62 4.80 -14.95
CA THR A 182 20.29 4.41 -13.71
C THR A 182 19.47 3.41 -12.90
N LYS A 183 20.10 2.74 -11.95
CA LYS A 183 19.46 1.81 -11.02
C LYS A 183 19.46 2.40 -9.61
N VAL A 184 18.48 2.01 -8.80
CA VAL A 184 18.46 2.34 -7.37
C VAL A 184 19.50 1.46 -6.67
N ASP A 185 20.31 2.05 -5.82
CA ASP A 185 21.14 1.36 -4.83
C ASP A 185 20.94 2.04 -3.46
N LYS A 186 21.99 2.26 -2.67
CA LYS A 186 21.90 3.14 -1.48
C LYS A 186 21.50 4.58 -1.81
N LEU A 187 21.63 5.02 -3.06
CA LEU A 187 21.16 6.28 -3.60
C LEU A 187 20.04 6.08 -4.63
N LEU A 188 19.10 7.03 -4.68
CA LEU A 188 17.88 6.96 -5.49
C LEU A 188 18.16 6.91 -7.00
N PHE A 189 19.25 7.52 -7.47
CA PHE A 189 19.69 7.47 -8.86
C PHE A 189 20.99 6.67 -9.06
N GLY A 190 21.40 5.90 -8.04
CA GLY A 190 22.65 5.13 -8.06
C GLY A 190 23.86 5.90 -7.54
N THR A 191 24.87 5.17 -7.09
CA THR A 191 26.16 5.70 -6.64
C THR A 191 27.08 6.11 -7.79
N ASP A 192 26.97 5.44 -8.93
CA ASP A 192 27.65 5.78 -10.18
C ASP A 192 27.08 7.03 -10.88
N PHE A 193 26.06 7.66 -10.29
CA PHE A 193 25.36 8.80 -10.86
C PHE A 193 26.29 9.99 -11.19
N ALA A 194 27.19 10.37 -10.28
CA ALA A 194 28.08 11.51 -10.48
C ALA A 194 29.02 11.31 -11.70
N GLU A 195 29.49 10.08 -11.90
CA GLU A 195 30.31 9.67 -13.04
C GLU A 195 29.49 9.69 -14.34
N LYS A 196 28.29 9.08 -14.34
CA LYS A 196 27.37 9.12 -15.48
C LYS A 196 27.01 10.55 -15.89
N LEU A 197 26.76 11.44 -14.92
CA LEU A 197 26.49 12.86 -15.19
C LEU A 197 27.68 13.56 -15.85
N LYS A 198 28.92 13.25 -15.45
CA LYS A 198 30.14 13.77 -16.07
C LYS A 198 30.30 13.25 -17.50
N ILE A 199 30.12 11.94 -17.72
CA ILE A 199 30.17 11.32 -19.05
C ILE A 199 29.12 11.93 -19.97
N ALA A 200 27.87 12.04 -19.50
CA ALA A 200 26.77 12.64 -20.27
C ALA A 200 27.08 14.08 -20.68
N LYS A 201 27.55 14.93 -19.76
CA LYS A 201 27.96 16.31 -20.07
C LYS A 201 29.05 16.39 -21.15
N SER A 202 30.04 15.48 -21.11
CA SER A 202 31.06 15.39 -22.16
C SER A 202 30.45 15.00 -23.51
N ILE A 203 29.57 14.00 -23.54
CA ILE A 203 28.86 13.56 -24.75
C ILE A 203 28.02 14.71 -25.34
N PHE A 204 27.26 15.45 -24.52
CA PHE A 204 26.47 16.59 -24.97
C PHE A 204 27.34 17.72 -25.54
N LYS A 205 28.53 17.97 -24.97
CA LYS A 205 29.48 18.95 -25.52
C LYS A 205 29.96 18.51 -26.91
N SER A 206 30.53 17.31 -27.03
CA SER A 206 31.00 16.79 -28.33
C SER A 206 29.88 16.65 -29.37
N SER A 207 28.65 16.35 -28.94
CA SER A 207 27.48 16.30 -29.82
C SER A 207 27.02 17.67 -30.32
N ALA A 208 27.30 18.75 -29.58
CA ALA A 208 27.06 20.11 -30.05
C ALA A 208 28.06 20.49 -31.15
N ASP A 209 29.34 20.12 -30.98
CA ASP A 209 30.41 20.37 -31.95
C ASP A 209 30.19 19.58 -33.28
N LEU A 210 29.50 18.44 -33.22
CA LEU A 210 29.16 17.60 -34.38
C LEU A 210 27.88 18.03 -35.13
N LYS A 211 27.06 18.94 -34.58
CA LYS A 211 25.83 19.38 -35.25
C LYS A 211 26.15 20.35 -36.38
N ALA A 212 25.83 19.96 -37.61
CA ALA A 212 25.91 20.85 -38.76
C ALA A 212 25.06 22.13 -38.52
N PRO A 213 25.56 23.32 -38.90
CA PRO A 213 24.84 24.56 -38.69
C PRO A 213 23.51 24.55 -39.46
N MET A 214 22.40 24.86 -38.77
CA MET A 214 21.10 25.00 -39.41
C MET A 214 21.17 26.13 -40.45
N ARG A 215 20.94 25.78 -41.73
CA ARG A 215 20.75 26.77 -42.78
C ARG A 215 19.47 27.55 -42.49
N SER A 216 19.63 28.80 -42.04
CA SER A 216 18.54 29.77 -42.02
C SER A 216 18.26 30.18 -43.46
N ASN A 217 17.20 29.63 -44.05
CA ASN A 217 16.61 30.24 -45.24
C ASN A 217 15.89 31.52 -44.80
N LYS A 218 16.23 32.63 -45.47
CA LYS A 218 15.42 33.85 -45.49
C LYS A 218 14.21 33.65 -46.42
#